data_AF-A0A357MHZ4-F1
#
_entry.id   AF-A0A357MHZ4-F1
#
_cell.length_a   1.000
_cell.length_b   1.000
_cell.length_c   1.000
_cell.angle_alpha   90.00
_cell.angle_beta   90.00
_cell.angle_gamma   90.00
#
_symmetry.space_group_name_H-M   'P 1'
#
loop_
_entity.id
_entity.type
_entity.pdbx_description
1 polymer ?
#
loop_
_entity_poly.entity_id
_entity_poly.type
_entity_poly.pdbx_seq_one_letter_code
_entity_poly.pdbx_strand_id
1 'polypeptide(L)' 'MGATEVTVKMHMRAFCKKLGARNRAHAAMISRERALL' A
#
# COMPACT_ATOMS: atom_id res chain seq x y z
N MET A 1 13.75 7.90 11.48
CA MET A 1 13.33 7.18 10.26
C MET A 1 12.88 8.22 9.24
N GLY A 2 13.75 8.58 8.29
CA GLY A 2 13.44 9.60 7.28
C GLY A 2 12.83 8.95 6.05
N ALA A 3 11.51 8.98 5.91
CA ALA A 3 10.83 8.60 4.67
C ALA A 3 10.38 9.88 3.95
N THR A 4 10.79 10.05 2.70
CA THR A 4 10.28 11.15 1.87
C THR A 4 8.91 10.79 1.30
N GLU A 5 8.07 11.78 1.00
CA GLU A 5 6.77 11.55 0.38
C GLU A 5 6.89 10.77 -0.95
N VAL A 6 7.97 10.99 -1.70
CA VAL A 6 8.28 10.27 -2.93
C VAL A 6 8.55 8.80 -2.65
N THR A 7 9.36 8.51 -1.64
CA THR A 7 9.66 7.13 -1.20
C THR A 7 8.38 6.42 -0.74
N VAL A 8 7.53 7.10 0.04
CA VAL A 8 6.24 6.56 0.49
C VAL A 8 5.33 6.28 -0.71
N LYS A 9 5.22 7.19 -1.68
CA LYS A 9 4.42 6.98 -2.91
C LYS A 9 4.93 5.81 -3.75
N MET A 10 6.26 5.66 -3.88
CA MET A 10 6.86 4.52 -4.58
C MET A 10 6.49 3.20 -3.91
N HIS A 11 6.66 3.09 -2.60
CA HIS A 11 6.30 1.88 -1.87
C HIS A 11 4.79 1.60 -1.96
N MET A 12 3.95 2.62 -1.86
CA MET A 12 2.50 2.45 -1.99
C MET A 12 2.11 1.91 -3.37
N ARG A 13 2.74 2.39 -4.47
CA ARG A 13 2.50 1.85 -5.81
C ARG A 13 2.89 0.37 -5.93
N ALA A 14 4.07 0.03 -5.41
CA ALA A 14 4.52 -1.37 -5.40
C ALA A 14 3.59 -2.26 -4.55
N PHE A 15 3.15 -1.75 -3.41
CA PHE A 15 2.22 -2.43 -2.50
C PHE A 15 0.85 -2.67 -3.14
N CYS A 16 0.25 -1.64 -3.73
CA CYS A 16 -1.01 -1.77 -4.47
C CYS A 16 -0.91 -2.82 -5.59
N LYS A 17 0.19 -2.82 -6.36
CA LYS A 17 0.41 -3.81 -7.42
C LYS A 17 0.54 -5.23 -6.88
N LYS A 18 1.25 -5.41 -5.76
CA LYS A 18 1.40 -6.73 -5.08
C LYS A 18 0.07 -7.26 -4.54
N LEU A 19 -0.79 -6.38 -4.03
CA LEU A 19 -2.10 -6.77 -3.49
C LEU A 19 -3.20 -6.87 -4.55
N GLY A 20 -2.94 -6.49 -5.81
CA GLY A 20 -3.98 -6.37 -6.84
C GLY A 20 -4.99 -5.24 -6.57
N ALA A 21 -4.59 -4.26 -5.77
CA ALA A 21 -5.44 -3.15 -5.36
C ALA A 21 -5.46 -2.04 -6.41
N ARG A 22 -6.65 -1.49 -6.66
CA ARG A 22 -6.88 -0.40 -7.64
C ARG A 22 -6.52 0.98 -7.09
N ASN A 23 -6.55 1.14 -5.77
CA ASN A 23 -6.24 2.38 -5.09
C ASN A 23 -5.78 2.11 -3.64
N ARG A 24 -5.33 3.18 -2.96
CA ARG A 24 -4.78 3.10 -1.60
C ARG A 24 -5.78 2.61 -0.56
N ALA A 25 -7.05 3.00 -0.69
CA ALA A 25 -8.11 2.57 0.23
C ALA A 25 -8.43 1.08 0.04
N HIS A 26 -8.51 0.61 -1.20
CA HIS A 26 -8.71 -0.80 -1.53
C HIS A 26 -7.53 -1.66 -1.03
N ALA A 27 -6.30 -1.16 -1.14
CA ALA A 27 -5.13 -1.83 -0.57
C ALA A 27 -5.23 -1.96 0.95
N ALA A 28 -5.72 -0.93 1.65
CA ALA A 28 -5.93 -0.96 3.09
C ALA A 28 -7.05 -1.95 3.49
N MET A 29 -8.15 -2.01 2.73
CA MET A 29 -9.21 -2.99 2.95
C MET A 29 -8.71 -4.42 2.76
N ILE A 30 -8.00 -4.71 1.67
CA ILE A 30 -7.39 -6.03 1.43
C ILE A 30 -6.39 -6.38 2.53
N SER A 31 -5.58 -5.42 2.99
CA SER A 31 -4.61 -5.65 4.06
C SER A 31 -5.33 -6.01 5.37
N ARG A 32 -6.44 -5.33 5.68
CA ARG A 32 -7.28 -5.65 6.83
C ARG A 32 -7.89 -7.04 6.74
N GLU A 33 -8.51 -7.36 5.60
CA GLU A 33 -9.14 -8.67 5.35
C GLU A 33 -8.14 -9.83 5.43
N ARG A 34 -6.89 -9.59 5.02
CA ARG A 34 -5.81 -10.58 5.06
C ARG A 34 -4.98 -10.57 6.34
N ALA A 35 -5.35 -9.74 7.33
CA ALA A 35 -4.57 -9.53 8.56
C ALA A 35 -3.09 -9.17 8.31
N LEU A 36 -2.83 -8.33 7.31
CA LEU A 36 -1.52 -7.79 6.91
C LEU A 36 -1.28 -6.35 7.41
N LEU A 37 -2.18 -5.83 8.25
CA LEU A 37 -2.08 -4.50 8.86
C LEU A 37 -1.19 -4.51 10.10
#